data_AF-A0A1R1LCD0-F1
#
_entry.id   AF-A0A1R1LCD0-F1
#
_cell.length_a   1.000
_cell.length_b   1.000
_cell.length_c   1.000
_cell.angle_alpha   90.00
_cell.angle_beta   90.00
_cell.angle_gamma   90.00
#
_symmetry.space_group_name_H-M   'P 1'
#
loop_
_entity.id
_entity.type
_entity.pdbx_description
1 polymer ?
#
loop_
_entity_poly.entity_id
_entity_poly.type
_entity_poly.pdbx_seq_one_letter_code
_entity_poly.pdbx_strand_id
1 'polypeptide(L)'
;MTREDDELADRAERGTLRSKPGTARRGRTAAEHGRRLLMEATGAGTVEEATRRAIGRPSLTPGVEGSAPVLQARVTEELFEEVEKVASDRHVPKSVIVREALEQYLVSH
;
A
#
# COMPACT_ATOMS: atom_id res chain seq x y z
N MET A 1 -2.17 -25.63 15.73
CA MET A 1 -3.55 -25.44 15.30
C MET A 1 -4.39 -26.37 16.14
N THR A 2 -5.38 -25.84 16.85
CA THR A 2 -6.17 -26.64 17.79
C THR A 2 -7.39 -27.22 17.08
N ARG A 3 -7.94 -28.31 17.63
CA ARG A 3 -9.17 -28.93 17.11
C ARG A 3 -10.35 -27.95 17.03
N GLU A 4 -10.39 -26.96 17.93
CA GLU A 4 -11.41 -25.91 17.94
C GLU A 4 -11.25 -24.95 16.75
N ASP A 5 -10.02 -24.66 16.33
CA ASP A 5 -9.74 -23.82 15.15
C ASP A 5 -10.17 -24.53 13.86
N ASP A 6 -9.91 -25.83 13.77
CA ASP A 6 -10.30 -26.66 12.62
C ASP A 6 -11.82 -26.77 12.49
N GLU A 7 -12.53 -27.02 13.60
CA GLU A 7 -13.99 -27.05 13.63
C GLU A 7 -14.62 -25.69 13.28
N LEU A 8 -13.95 -24.58 13.61
CA LEU A 8 -14.38 -23.24 13.24
C LEU A 8 -14.20 -22.98 11.73
N ALA A 9 -13.05 -23.37 11.16
CA ALA A 9 -12.77 -23.25 9.74
C ALA A 9 -13.81 -24.03 8.91
N ASP A 10 -14.06 -25.28 9.29
CA ASP A 10 -15.08 -26.16 8.72
C ASP A 10 -16.48 -25.52 8.67
N ARG A 11 -16.88 -24.84 9.75
CA ARG A 11 -18.19 -24.17 9.82
C ARG A 11 -18.25 -22.92 8.94
N ALA A 12 -17.13 -22.22 8.80
CA ALA A 12 -16.98 -21.07 7.91
C ALA A 12 -17.14 -21.51 6.45
N GLU A 13 -16.47 -22.58 6.04
CA GLU A 13 -16.56 -23.14 4.67
C GLU A 13 -17.97 -23.57 4.31
N ARG A 14 -18.70 -24.18 5.26
CA ARG A 14 -20.12 -24.55 5.07
C ARG A 14 -21.08 -23.36 5.10
N GLY A 15 -20.60 -22.13 5.35
CA GLY A 15 -21.42 -20.92 5.41
C GLY A 15 -22.42 -20.91 6.58
N THR A 16 -22.18 -21.72 7.62
CA THR A 16 -23.10 -21.87 8.76
C THR A 16 -22.85 -20.86 9.88
N LEU A 17 -21.81 -20.03 9.73
CA LEU A 17 -21.54 -18.91 10.63
C LEU A 17 -22.62 -17.83 10.49
N ARG A 18 -23.18 -17.40 11.62
CA ARG A 18 -24.06 -16.24 11.68
C ARG A 18 -23.38 -15.13 12.45
N SER A 19 -23.51 -13.90 11.95
CA SER A 19 -23.12 -12.72 12.71
C SER A 19 -23.92 -12.66 14.00
N LYS A 20 -23.27 -12.25 15.09
CA LYS A 20 -23.96 -11.96 16.35
C LYS A 20 -25.07 -10.91 16.10
N PRO A 21 -26.30 -11.11 16.60
CA PRO A 21 -27.37 -10.14 16.44
C PRO A 21 -26.95 -8.75 16.94
N GLY A 22 -27.30 -7.70 16.20
CA GLY A 22 -27.00 -6.32 16.53
C GLY A 22 -25.57 -5.84 16.20
N THR A 23 -24.68 -6.70 15.70
CA THR A 23 -23.31 -6.29 15.34
C THR A 23 -23.14 -5.97 13.85
N ALA A 24 -24.03 -6.48 13.00
CA ALA A 24 -23.99 -6.25 11.57
C ALA A 24 -24.36 -4.80 11.24
N ARG A 25 -23.40 -4.05 10.69
CA ARG A 25 -23.63 -2.72 10.11
C ARG A 25 -23.72 -2.83 8.60
N ARG A 26 -24.57 -2.04 7.96
CA ARG A 26 -24.74 -2.01 6.50
C ARG A 26 -24.70 -0.58 5.96
N GLY A 27 -24.41 -0.45 4.67
CA GLY A 27 -24.44 0.82 3.96
C GLY A 27 -23.51 1.89 4.56
N ARG A 28 -23.99 3.13 4.60
CA ARG A 28 -23.20 4.29 5.06
C ARG A 28 -22.63 4.12 6.47
N THR A 29 -23.42 3.56 7.38
CA THR A 29 -22.99 3.32 8.78
C THR A 29 -21.85 2.30 8.86
N ALA A 30 -21.83 1.31 7.98
CA ALA A 30 -20.70 0.37 7.89
C ALA A 30 -19.44 1.08 7.37
N ALA A 31 -19.58 1.92 6.34
CA ALA A 31 -18.47 2.66 5.75
C ALA A 31 -17.84 3.66 6.75
N GLU A 32 -18.66 4.42 7.47
CA GLU A 32 -18.19 5.35 8.51
C GLU A 32 -17.47 4.61 9.64
N HIS A 33 -18.04 3.49 10.10
CA HIS A 33 -17.42 2.68 11.15
C HIS A 33 -16.11 2.03 10.69
N GLY A 34 -16.07 1.49 9.47
CA GLY A 34 -14.86 0.92 8.89
C GLY A 34 -13.76 1.96 8.73
N ARG A 35 -14.11 3.17 8.27
CA ARG A 35 -13.16 4.28 8.14
C ARG A 35 -12.55 4.66 9.48
N ARG A 36 -13.38 4.76 10.52
CA ARG A 36 -12.91 5.05 11.89
C ARG A 36 -11.93 3.99 12.38
N LEU A 37 -12.29 2.70 12.27
CA LEU A 37 -11.43 1.60 12.69
C LEU A 37 -10.09 1.59 11.94
N LEU A 38 -10.12 1.84 10.63
CA LEU A 38 -8.92 1.88 9.80
C LEU A 38 -7.98 3.03 10.23
N MET A 39 -8.53 4.21 10.50
CA MET A 39 -7.74 5.35 11.00
C MET A 39 -7.18 5.09 12.40
N GLU A 40 -7.97 4.52 13.30
CA GLU A 40 -7.55 4.16 14.67
C GLU A 40 -6.42 3.12 14.67
N ALA A 41 -6.57 2.05 13.88
CA ALA A 41 -5.58 0.97 13.80
C ALA A 41 -4.24 1.41 13.18
N THR A 42 -4.26 2.43 12.31
CA THR A 42 -3.07 2.89 11.57
C THR A 42 -2.48 4.20 12.11
N GLY A 43 -3.18 4.90 13.01
CA GLY A 43 -2.82 6.22 13.51
C GLY A 43 -2.76 7.30 12.42
N ALA A 44 -3.51 7.12 11.33
CA ALA A 44 -3.49 8.00 10.16
C ALA A 44 -4.57 9.10 10.25
N GLY A 45 -4.26 10.29 9.73
CA GLY A 45 -5.20 11.42 9.67
C GLY A 45 -6.13 11.40 8.46
N THR A 46 -5.83 10.57 7.47
CA THR A 46 -6.60 10.42 6.22
C THR A 46 -6.74 8.96 5.81
N VAL A 47 -7.73 8.66 4.96
CA VAL A 47 -7.95 7.30 4.46
C VAL A 47 -6.79 6.87 3.56
N GLU A 48 -6.28 7.76 2.71
CA GLU A 48 -5.15 7.49 1.83
C GLU A 48 -3.86 7.18 2.61
N GLU A 49 -3.62 7.89 3.72
CA GLU A 49 -2.53 7.58 4.63
C GLU A 49 -2.75 6.24 5.35
N ALA A 50 -3.97 5.98 5.81
CA ALA A 50 -4.33 4.71 6.46
C ALA A 50 -4.14 3.53 5.50
N THR A 51 -4.55 3.68 4.24
CA THR A 51 -4.36 2.69 3.17
C THR A 51 -2.89 2.43 2.90
N ARG A 52 -2.04 3.47 2.79
CA ARG A 52 -0.59 3.29 2.62
C ARG A 52 0.05 2.56 3.79
N ARG A 53 -0.37 2.84 5.03
CA ARG A 53 0.15 2.18 6.23
C ARG A 53 -0.34 0.73 6.35
N ALA A 54 -1.61 0.46 6.02
CA ALA A 54 -2.22 -0.86 6.14
C ALA A 54 -1.81 -1.85 5.03
N ILE A 55 -1.63 -1.37 3.79
CA ILE A 55 -1.26 -2.20 2.63
C ILE A 55 0.26 -2.40 2.54
N GLY A 56 1.04 -1.53 3.18
CA GLY A 56 2.48 -1.44 2.94
C GLY A 56 2.81 -0.66 1.65
N ARG A 57 4.07 -0.70 1.21
CA ARG A 57 4.49 -0.03 -0.03
C ARG A 57 3.96 -0.85 -1.23
N PRO A 58 3.06 -0.30 -2.07
CA PRO A 58 2.54 -1.03 -3.24
C PRO A 58 3.69 -1.48 -4.15
N SER A 59 3.56 -2.65 -4.78
CA SER A 59 4.54 -3.09 -5.77
C SER A 59 4.60 -2.09 -6.93
N LEU A 60 5.79 -1.94 -7.53
CA LEU A 60 5.95 -1.09 -8.71
C LEU A 60 5.25 -1.66 -9.95
N THR A 61 4.95 -2.96 -9.92
CA THR A 61 4.23 -3.68 -10.99
C THR A 61 3.05 -4.44 -10.39
N PRO A 62 1.80 -4.11 -10.77
CA PRO A 62 0.61 -4.83 -10.29
C PRO A 62 0.71 -6.33 -10.60
N GLY A 63 0.43 -7.19 -9.60
CA GLY A 63 0.39 -8.65 -9.78
C GLY A 63 1.74 -9.36 -9.81
N VAL A 64 2.86 -8.65 -9.66
CA VAL A 64 4.19 -9.26 -9.54
C VAL A 64 4.57 -9.33 -8.06
N GLU A 65 4.64 -10.54 -7.53
CA GLU A 65 5.20 -10.82 -6.21
C GLU A 65 6.74 -10.77 -6.29
N GLY A 66 7.38 -10.02 -5.38
CA GLY A 66 8.84 -9.93 -5.28
C GLY A 66 9.39 -8.50 -5.33
N SER A 67 10.70 -8.38 -5.09
CA SER A 67 11.41 -7.10 -5.16
C SER A 67 11.51 -6.62 -6.60
N ALA A 68 11.25 -5.32 -6.81
CA ALA A 68 11.47 -4.70 -8.12
C ALA A 68 12.95 -4.85 -8.54
N PRO A 69 13.23 -5.03 -9.85
CA PRO A 69 14.59 -5.06 -10.35
C PRO A 69 15.33 -3.75 -10.01
N VAL A 70 16.60 -3.87 -9.62
CA VAL A 70 17.42 -2.73 -9.21
C VAL A 70 18.39 -2.36 -10.32
N LEU A 71 18.35 -1.11 -10.75
CA LEU A 71 19.35 -0.52 -11.64
C LEU A 71 20.34 0.30 -10.81
N GLN A 72 21.63 -0.06 -10.88
CA GLN A 72 22.71 0.72 -10.27
C GLN A 72 23.52 1.39 -11.39
N ALA A 73 23.74 2.69 -11.27
CA ALA A 73 24.52 3.48 -12.21
C ALA A 73 25.47 4.42 -11.46
N ARG A 74 26.65 4.65 -12.02
CA ARG A 74 27.55 5.71 -11.56
C ARG A 74 27.17 7.01 -12.27
N VAL A 75 27.13 8.10 -11.51
CA VAL A 75 26.80 9.44 -12.00
C VAL A 75 27.87 10.41 -11.52
N THR A 76 27.93 11.60 -12.15
CA THR A 76 28.72 12.71 -11.63
C THR A 76 28.12 13.24 -10.33
N GLU A 77 28.93 13.90 -9.50
CA GLU A 77 28.48 14.53 -8.26
C GLU A 77 27.41 15.59 -8.51
N GLU A 78 27.63 16.44 -9.52
CA GLU A 78 26.68 17.47 -9.97
C GLU A 78 25.31 16.88 -10.32
N LEU A 79 25.26 15.77 -11.06
CA LEU A 79 24.00 15.13 -11.42
C LEU A 79 23.29 14.54 -10.20
N PHE A 80 24.05 14.00 -9.25
CA PHE A 80 23.50 13.47 -8.01
C PHE A 80 22.85 14.58 -7.17
N GLU A 81 23.54 15.72 -7.01
CA GLU A 81 23.05 16.88 -6.28
C GLU A 81 21.78 17.49 -6.92
N GLU A 82 21.76 17.62 -8.24
CA GLU A 82 20.57 18.12 -8.96
C GLU A 82 19.36 17.20 -8.77
N VAL A 83 19.56 15.87 -8.83
CA VAL A 83 18.48 14.90 -8.55
C VAL A 83 17.99 15.01 -7.10
N GLU A 84 18.90 15.22 -6.15
CA GLU A 84 18.58 15.40 -4.73
C GLU A 84 17.76 16.67 -4.47
N LYS A 85 18.14 17.77 -5.12
CA LYS A 85 17.43 19.04 -5.05
C LYS A 85 16.01 18.91 -5.61
N VAL A 86 15.85 18.36 -6.82
CA VAL A 86 14.52 18.16 -7.45
C VAL A 86 13.64 17.23 -6.61
N ALA A 87 14.20 16.16 -6.06
CA ALA A 87 13.50 15.25 -5.18
C ALA A 87 13.00 15.94 -3.90
N SER A 88 13.84 16.79 -3.31
CA SER A 88 13.52 17.56 -2.10
C SER A 88 12.42 18.59 -2.36
N ASP A 89 12.55 19.37 -3.44
CA ASP A 89 11.55 20.38 -3.82
C ASP A 89 10.17 19.74 -4.04
N ARG A 90 10.13 18.56 -4.68
CA ARG A 90 8.90 17.81 -4.96
C ARG A 90 8.43 16.92 -3.81
N HIS A 91 9.17 16.83 -2.71
CA HIS A 91 8.87 15.96 -1.57
C HIS A 91 8.67 14.48 -1.96
N VAL A 92 9.46 13.98 -2.91
CA VAL A 92 9.43 12.59 -3.39
C VAL A 92 10.83 11.96 -3.28
N PRO A 93 10.95 10.63 -3.17
CA PRO A 93 12.27 10.00 -3.14
C PRO A 93 12.99 10.12 -4.49
N LYS A 94 14.33 10.19 -4.47
CA LYS A 94 15.20 10.24 -5.66
C LYS A 94 14.86 9.19 -6.73
N SER A 95 14.47 7.98 -6.30
CA SER A 95 14.09 6.90 -7.21
C SER A 95 12.83 7.15 -8.03
N VAL A 96 11.95 8.07 -7.62
CA VAL A 96 10.81 8.53 -8.44
C VAL A 96 11.30 9.45 -9.54
N ILE A 97 12.15 10.43 -9.21
CA ILE A 97 12.74 11.37 -10.17
C ILE A 97 13.51 10.61 -11.26
N VAL A 98 14.38 9.69 -10.86
CA VAL A 98 15.17 8.88 -11.81
C VAL A 98 14.28 8.05 -12.72
N ARG A 99 13.18 7.48 -12.19
CA ARG A 99 12.25 6.69 -13.00
C ARG A 99 11.50 7.53 -14.02
N GLU A 100 10.94 8.67 -13.59
CA GLU A 100 10.24 9.59 -14.49
C GLU A 100 11.18 10.08 -15.61
N ALA A 101 12.43 10.42 -15.28
CA ALA A 101 13.43 10.84 -16.25
C ALA A 101 13.76 9.73 -17.26
N LEU A 102 13.91 8.48 -16.82
CA LEU A 102 14.14 7.34 -17.70
C LEU A 102 12.93 7.05 -18.61
N GLU A 103 11.71 7.12 -18.08
CA GLU A 103 10.48 6.97 -18.85
C GLU A 103 10.37 8.05 -19.94
N GLN A 104 10.65 9.31 -19.59
CA GLN A 104 10.66 10.41 -20.57
C GLN A 104 11.73 10.22 -21.64
N TYR A 105 12.95 9.83 -21.25
CA TYR A 105 14.05 9.58 -22.18
C TYR A 105 13.72 8.48 -23.19
N LEU A 106 13.06 7.40 -22.74
CA LEU A 106 12.62 6.28 -23.59
C LEU A 106 11.43 6.63 -24.50
N VAL A 107 10.63 7.63 -24.15
CA VAL A 107 9.56 8.12 -25.03
C VAL A 107 10.10 9.09 -26.09
N SER A 108 11.17 9.81 -25.77
CA SER A 108 11.76 10.81 -26.68
C SER A 108 12.78 10.25 -27.67
N HIS A 109 13.06 8.95 -27.65
CA HIS A 109 14.03 8.25 -28.50
C HIS A 109 13.46 6.94 -29.03
#